data_AF-A0A1J4MEW5-F1
#
_entry.id   AF-A0A1J4MEW5-F1
#
_cell.length_a   1.000
_cell.length_b   1.000
_cell.length_c   1.000
_cell.angle_alpha   90.00
_cell.angle_beta   90.00
_cell.angle_gamma   90.00
#
_symmetry.space_group_name_H-M   'P 1'
#
loop_
_entity.id
_entity.type
_entity.pdbx_description
1 polymer ?
#
loop_
_entity_poly.entity_id
_entity_poly.type
_entity_poly.pdbx_seq_one_letter_code
_entity_poly.pdbx_strand_id
1 'polypeptide(L)'
;MVVIVDQTKANSLFLIIAGLGGISSICRSDYNLPLFIFVWWSYFNFPESQKSRQQRFIRRFILLSCLQDIIYILYWSPLWFSMQWKTNEPSTFGSHILIIIIAVINLFLKLITLFVLKGGTGFASNQVIVYNNY
;
A
#
# COMPACT_ATOMS: atom_id res chain seq x y z
N MET A 1 24.47 -7.39 3.30
CA MET A 1 24.10 -6.01 3.64
C MET A 1 22.76 -6.05 4.36
N VAL A 2 22.73 -5.77 5.67
CA VAL A 2 21.49 -5.70 6.45
C VAL A 2 20.95 -4.28 6.29
N VAL A 3 19.88 -4.11 5.52
CA VAL A 3 19.21 -2.81 5.44
C VAL A 3 18.21 -2.75 6.60
N ILE A 4 18.55 -1.94 7.60
CA ILE A 4 17.64 -1.64 8.70
C ILE A 4 16.51 -0.79 8.11
N VAL A 5 15.34 -1.39 7.95
CA VAL A 5 14.14 -0.64 7.58
C VAL A 5 13.71 0.14 8.82
N ASP A 6 13.75 1.47 8.71
CA ASP A 6 13.19 2.37 9.72
C ASP A 6 11.69 2.09 9.85
N GLN A 7 11.33 1.44 10.95
CA GLN A 7 9.97 0.98 11.26
C GLN A 7 8.97 2.15 11.22
N THR A 8 9.42 3.36 11.56
CA THR A 8 8.62 4.60 11.52
C THR A 8 8.21 4.96 10.10
N LYS A 9 9.10 4.77 9.12
CA LYS A 9 8.82 5.08 7.71
C LYS A 9 7.84 4.08 7.11
N ALA A 10 8.01 2.79 7.43
CA ALA A 10 7.08 1.74 7.00
C ALA A 10 5.67 1.96 7.58
N ASN A 11 5.59 2.37 8.86
CA ASN A 11 4.34 2.70 9.53
C ASN A 11 3.58 3.80 8.77
N SER A 12 4.22 4.95 8.55
CA SER A 12 3.60 6.07 7.83
C SER A 12 3.19 5.70 6.40
N LEU A 13 4.02 4.94 5.68
CA LEU A 13 3.70 4.50 4.32
C LEU A 13 2.42 3.65 4.27
N PHE A 14 2.27 2.66 5.15
CA PHE A 14 1.08 1.82 5.17
C PHE A 14 -0.19 2.63 5.52
N LEU A 15 -0.10 3.55 6.48
CA LEU A 15 -1.24 4.38 6.88
C LEU A 15 -1.64 5.37 5.78
N ILE A 16 -0.66 5.98 5.08
CA ILE A 16 -0.94 6.87 3.94
C ILE A 16 -1.63 6.08 2.82
N ILE A 17 -1.13 4.89 2.46
CA ILE A 17 -1.75 4.04 1.44
C ILE A 17 -3.17 3.64 1.85
N ALA A 18 -3.38 3.29 3.13
CA ALA A 18 -4.71 2.97 3.64
C ALA A 18 -5.67 4.17 3.53
N GLY A 19 -5.23 5.37 3.95
CA GLY A 19 -6.01 6.60 3.87
C GLY A 19 -6.38 6.98 2.44
N LEU A 20 -5.42 6.94 1.51
CA LEU A 20 -5.67 7.16 0.08
C LEU A 20 -6.59 6.08 -0.51
N GLY A 21 -6.49 4.84 -0.04
CA GLY A 21 -7.42 3.77 -0.37
C GLY A 21 -8.85 4.08 0.07
N GLY A 22 -9.04 4.65 1.26
CA GLY A 22 -10.35 5.07 1.75
C GLY A 22 -10.95 6.24 0.96
N ILE A 23 -10.13 7.21 0.54
CA ILE A 23 -10.59 8.29 -0.34
C ILE A 23 -10.94 7.73 -1.73
N SER A 24 -10.17 6.76 -2.22
CA SER A 24 -10.46 6.06 -3.49
C SER A 24 -11.84 5.39 -3.47
N SER A 25 -12.34 4.99 -2.30
CA SER A 25 -13.63 4.32 -2.14
C SER A 25 -14.85 5.14 -2.61
N ILE A 26 -14.69 6.46 -2.83
CA ILE A 26 -15.78 7.37 -3.22
C ILE A 26 -16.32 7.06 -4.63
N CYS A 27 -15.45 6.72 -5.58
CA CYS A 27 -15.86 6.38 -6.96
C CYS A 27 -15.35 5.02 -7.44
N ARG A 28 -14.63 4.30 -6.59
CA ARG A 28 -14.09 2.96 -6.85
C ARG A 28 -14.51 2.06 -5.70
N SER A 29 -14.90 0.83 -5.97
CA SER A 29 -14.95 -0.20 -4.94
C SER A 29 -13.52 -0.58 -4.54
N ASP A 30 -12.86 0.27 -3.76
CA ASP A 30 -11.49 0.07 -3.29
C ASP A 30 -11.49 -0.48 -1.86
N TYR A 31 -10.91 -1.68 -1.70
CA TYR A 31 -10.73 -2.34 -0.42
C TYR A 31 -9.34 -2.10 0.17
N ASN A 32 -8.53 -1.20 -0.42
CA ASN A 32 -7.18 -0.89 0.05
C ASN A 32 -7.16 -0.41 1.51
N LEU A 33 -8.18 0.32 1.99
CA LEU A 33 -8.26 0.77 3.38
C LEU A 33 -8.23 -0.41 4.38
N PRO A 34 -9.24 -1.30 4.44
CA PRO A 34 -9.24 -2.40 5.41
C PRO A 34 -8.06 -3.36 5.20
N LEU A 35 -7.63 -3.57 3.95
CA LEU A 35 -6.54 -4.48 3.63
C LEU A 35 -5.18 -3.95 4.09
N PHE A 36 -4.88 -2.67 3.85
CA PHE A 36 -3.61 -2.07 4.29
C PHE A 36 -3.56 -1.84 5.80
N ILE A 37 -4.70 -1.59 6.46
CA ILE A 37 -4.78 -1.61 7.94
C ILE A 37 -4.45 -3.01 8.47
N PHE A 38 -4.98 -4.07 7.86
CA PHE A 38 -4.66 -5.44 8.27
C PHE A 38 -3.18 -5.78 8.03
N VAL A 39 -2.62 -5.39 6.89
CA VAL A 39 -1.20 -5.56 6.57
C VAL A 39 -0.32 -4.80 7.55
N TRP A 40 -0.68 -3.56 7.86
CA TRP A 40 -0.01 -2.73 8.86
C TRP A 40 0.00 -3.42 10.22
N TRP A 41 -1.16 -3.82 10.73
CA TRP A 41 -1.29 -4.49 12.01
C TRP A 41 -0.46 -5.79 12.05
N SER A 42 -0.56 -6.60 10.99
CA SER A 42 0.20 -7.84 10.83
C SER A 42 1.72 -7.58 10.89
N TYR A 43 2.21 -6.58 10.17
CA TYR A 43 3.64 -6.30 10.09
C TYR A 43 4.25 -5.96 11.46
N PHE A 44 3.53 -5.22 12.30
CA PHE A 44 4.03 -4.76 13.61
C PHE A 44 3.73 -5.71 14.78
N ASN A 45 2.65 -6.51 14.72
CA ASN A 45 2.17 -7.28 15.88
C ASN A 45 2.47 -8.79 15.83
N PHE A 46 2.97 -9.34 14.72
CA PHE A 46 3.25 -10.78 14.65
C PHE A 46 4.50 -11.20 15.46
N PRO A 47 4.49 -12.41 16.08
CA PRO A 47 5.66 -12.97 16.77
C PRO A 47 6.84 -13.19 15.83
N GLU A 48 8.06 -13.04 16.35
CA GLU A 48 9.31 -13.10 15.58
C GLU A 48 9.49 -14.41 14.80
N SER A 49 9.04 -15.53 15.35
CA SER A 49 9.07 -16.86 14.73
C SER A 49 8.27 -16.95 13.43
N GLN A 50 7.25 -16.09 13.24
CA GLN A 50 6.37 -16.07 12.08
C GLN A 50 6.68 -14.93 11.10
N LYS A 51 7.45 -13.92 11.53
CA LYS A 51 7.70 -12.68 10.74
C LYS A 51 8.26 -12.96 9.35
N SER A 52 9.21 -13.88 9.19
CA SER A 52 9.84 -14.16 7.89
C SER A 52 8.85 -14.72 6.85
N ARG A 53 7.94 -15.61 7.28
CA ARG A 53 6.88 -16.16 6.44
C ARG A 53 5.84 -15.09 6.11
N GLN A 54 5.44 -14.30 7.11
CA GLN A 54 4.44 -13.24 6.94
C GLN A 54 4.95 -12.08 6.07
N GLN A 55 6.22 -11.71 6.17
CA GLN A 55 6.83 -10.71 5.28
C GLN A 55 6.77 -11.12 3.81
N ARG A 56 6.96 -12.41 3.50
CA ARG A 56 6.78 -12.91 2.13
C ARG A 56 5.34 -12.78 1.66
N PHE A 57 4.37 -13.07 2.54
CA PHE A 57 2.96 -12.92 2.23
C PHE A 57 2.59 -11.44 2.00
N ILE A 58 3.00 -10.55 2.91
CA ILE A 58 2.78 -9.09 2.80
C ILE A 58 3.35 -8.55 1.48
N ARG A 59 4.58 -8.94 1.11
CA ARG A 59 5.17 -8.50 -0.17
C ARG A 59 4.37 -8.98 -1.38
N ARG A 60 3.95 -10.25 -1.39
CA ARG A 60 3.12 -10.80 -2.48
C ARG A 60 1.76 -10.10 -2.55
N PHE A 61 1.16 -9.82 -1.39
CA PHE A 61 -0.10 -9.10 -1.30
C PHE A 61 0.02 -7.68 -1.89
N ILE A 62 1.03 -6.91 -1.48
CA ILE A 62 1.27 -5.56 -2.01
C ILE A 62 1.53 -5.61 -3.53
N LEU A 63 2.29 -6.61 -4.01
CA LEU A 63 2.52 -6.80 -5.45
C LEU A 63 1.23 -7.05 -6.22
N LEU A 64 0.34 -7.90 -5.71
CA LEU A 64 -0.97 -8.14 -6.33
C LEU A 64 -1.84 -6.88 -6.31
N SER A 65 -1.78 -6.10 -5.23
CA SER A 65 -2.46 -4.80 -5.15
C SER A 65 -1.91 -3.78 -6.17
N CYS A 66 -0.60 -3.78 -6.44
CA CYS A 66 -0.03 -2.98 -7.53
C CYS A 66 -0.56 -3.41 -8.90
N LEU A 67 -0.64 -4.72 -9.17
CA LEU A 67 -1.19 -5.24 -10.42
C LEU A 67 -2.65 -4.83 -10.60
N GLN A 68 -3.45 -4.91 -9.53
CA GLN A 68 -4.83 -4.43 -9.52
C GLN A 68 -4.90 -2.94 -9.89
N ASP A 69 -4.04 -2.09 -9.31
CA ASP A 69 -4.01 -0.66 -9.62
C ASP A 69 -3.58 -0.38 -11.06
N ILE A 70 -2.60 -1.12 -11.59
CA ILE A 70 -2.20 -1.01 -12.99
C ILE A 70 -3.37 -1.34 -13.92
N ILE A 71 -4.05 -2.47 -13.69
CA ILE A 71 -5.22 -2.87 -14.48
C ILE A 71 -6.30 -1.79 -14.39
N TYR A 72 -6.57 -1.30 -13.18
CA TYR A 72 -7.56 -0.27 -12.96
C TYR A 72 -7.25 1.02 -13.73
N ILE A 73 -6.03 1.54 -13.62
CA ILE A 73 -5.60 2.78 -14.31
C ILE A 73 -5.68 2.58 -15.82
N LEU A 74 -5.15 1.48 -16.35
CA LEU A 74 -5.13 1.21 -17.79
C LEU A 74 -6.53 1.01 -18.39
N TYR A 75 -7.46 0.43 -17.63
CA TYR A 75 -8.82 0.19 -18.09
C TYR A 75 -9.72 1.43 -17.94
N TRP A 76 -9.73 2.05 -16.76
CA TRP A 76 -10.69 3.11 -16.44
C TRP A 76 -10.25 4.48 -16.96
N SER A 77 -8.95 4.77 -17.03
CA SER A 77 -8.48 6.06 -17.52
C SER A 77 -8.96 6.34 -18.96
N PRO A 78 -8.71 5.47 -19.97
CA PRO A 78 -9.20 5.74 -21.33
C PRO A 78 -10.72 5.85 -21.42
N LEU A 79 -11.45 5.06 -20.63
CA LEU A 79 -12.91 5.05 -20.63
C LEU A 79 -13.48 6.37 -20.06
N TRP A 80 -13.02 6.80 -18.89
CA TRP A 80 -13.49 8.02 -18.23
C TRP A 80 -13.03 9.31 -18.93
N PHE A 81 -11.90 9.28 -19.62
CA PHE A 81 -11.44 10.40 -20.44
C PHE A 81 -12.00 10.40 -21.87
N SER A 82 -12.83 9.41 -22.23
CA SER A 82 -13.50 9.40 -23.53
C SER A 82 -14.52 10.54 -23.64
N MET A 83 -14.66 11.09 -24.86
CA MET A 83 -15.67 12.12 -25.15
C MET A 83 -17.08 11.64 -24.77
N GLN A 84 -17.38 10.36 -25.00
CA GLN A 84 -18.68 9.77 -24.69
C GLN A 84 -19.01 9.81 -23.19
N TRP A 85 -18.05 9.52 -22.32
CA TRP A 85 -18.28 9.58 -20.87
C TRP A 85 -18.39 11.02 -20.38
N LYS A 86 -17.55 11.91 -20.92
CA LYS A 86 -17.57 13.34 -20.59
C LYS A 86 -18.90 14.01 -20.90
N THR A 87 -19.58 13.59 -21.99
CA THR A 87 -20.91 14.11 -22.35
C THR A 87 -22.03 13.49 -21.53
N ASN A 88 -21.92 12.21 -21.16
CA ASN A 88 -22.98 11.49 -20.47
C ASN A 88 -23.00 11.74 -18.95
N GLU A 89 -21.84 11.93 -18.34
CA GLU A 89 -21.70 12.13 -16.88
C GLU A 89 -20.77 13.30 -16.52
N PRO A 90 -21.13 14.55 -16.88
CA PRO A 90 -20.27 15.71 -16.61
C PRO A 90 -20.11 16.02 -15.11
N SER A 91 -21.08 15.65 -14.28
CA SER A 91 -21.09 15.95 -12.84
C SER A 91 -20.06 15.14 -12.05
N THR A 92 -19.69 13.95 -12.51
CA THR A 92 -18.74 13.05 -11.82
C THR A 92 -17.33 13.10 -12.40
N PHE A 93 -17.15 13.76 -13.55
CA PHE A 93 -15.88 13.85 -14.27
C PHE A 93 -14.71 14.32 -13.40
N GLY A 94 -14.93 15.35 -12.56
CA GLY A 94 -13.90 15.84 -11.64
C GLY A 94 -13.46 14.79 -10.61
N SER A 95 -14.41 14.02 -10.08
CA SER A 95 -14.13 12.93 -9.14
C SER A 95 -13.35 11.80 -9.82
N HIS A 96 -13.67 11.47 -11.07
CA HIS A 96 -12.92 10.47 -11.85
C HIS A 96 -11.45 10.87 -12.04
N ILE A 97 -11.17 12.14 -12.39
CA ILE A 97 -9.80 12.66 -12.49
C ILE A 97 -9.05 12.49 -11.17
N LEU A 98 -9.66 12.95 -10.08
CA LEU A 98 -9.07 12.87 -8.74
C LEU A 98 -8.72 11.42 -8.38
N ILE A 99 -9.63 10.48 -8.65
CA ILE A 99 -9.47 9.07 -8.30
C ILE A 99 -8.38 8.40 -9.15
N ILE A 100 -8.25 8.76 -10.44
CA ILE A 100 -7.12 8.29 -11.26
C ILE A 100 -5.79 8.83 -10.72
N ILE A 101 -5.72 10.11 -10.33
CA ILE A 101 -4.50 10.68 -9.73
C ILE A 101 -4.15 9.96 -8.42
N ILE A 102 -5.13 9.75 -7.54
CA ILE A 102 -4.94 9.01 -6.29
C ILE A 102 -4.48 7.58 -6.56
N ALA A 103 -5.05 6.88 -7.54
CA ALA A 103 -4.65 5.53 -7.91
C ALA A 103 -3.19 5.48 -8.40
N VAL A 104 -2.75 6.46 -9.20
CA VAL A 104 -1.36 6.58 -9.64
C VAL A 104 -0.42 6.82 -8.45
N ILE A 105 -0.77 7.75 -7.55
CA ILE A 105 0.02 8.02 -6.34
C ILE A 105 0.09 6.77 -5.45
N ASN A 106 -1.03 6.08 -5.24
CA ASN A 106 -1.09 4.83 -4.47
C ASN A 106 -0.19 3.75 -5.07
N LEU A 107 -0.22 3.57 -6.40
CA LEU A 107 0.66 2.63 -7.08
C LEU A 107 2.14 2.97 -6.82
N PHE A 108 2.55 4.24 -6.96
CA PHE A 108 3.92 4.67 -6.65
C PHE A 108 4.31 4.41 -5.20
N LEU A 109 3.45 4.73 -4.23
CA LEU A 109 3.72 4.48 -2.81
C LEU A 109 3.84 2.99 -2.48
N LYS A 110 3.03 2.14 -3.11
CA LYS A 110 3.13 0.68 -2.97
C LYS A 110 4.42 0.14 -3.56
N LEU A 111 4.87 0.66 -4.71
CA LEU A 111 6.18 0.31 -5.30
C LEU A 111 7.34 0.73 -4.38
N ILE A 112 7.30 1.92 -3.80
CA ILE A 112 8.26 2.37 -2.79
C ILE A 112 8.26 1.42 -1.59
N THR A 113 7.08 1.05 -1.10
CA THR A 113 6.91 0.11 0.01
C THR A 113 7.51 -1.26 -0.31
N LEU A 114 7.30 -1.79 -1.52
CA LEU A 114 7.92 -3.04 -1.97
C LEU A 114 9.45 -2.95 -1.99
N PHE A 115 10.01 -1.82 -2.43
CA PHE A 115 11.45 -1.60 -2.43
C PHE A 115 12.02 -1.57 -1.00
N VAL A 116 11.37 -0.84 -0.10
CA VAL A 116 11.73 -0.76 1.33
C VAL A 116 11.69 -2.16 1.97
N LEU A 117 10.63 -2.94 1.72
CA LEU A 117 10.47 -4.30 2.25
C LEU A 117 11.38 -5.35 1.58
N LYS A 118 11.96 -5.06 0.41
CA LYS A 118 12.94 -5.92 -0.26
C LYS A 118 14.33 -5.76 0.36
N GLY A 119 14.69 -4.56 0.81
CA GLY A 119 15.94 -4.31 1.54
C GLY A 119 15.97 -4.96 2.93
N GLY A 120 14.82 -5.06 3.60
CA GLY A 120 14.68 -5.70 4.90
C GLY A 120 14.69 -7.22 4.87
N THR A 121 15.83 -7.85 4.53
CA THR A 121 16.06 -9.28 4.80
C THR A 121 16.92 -9.53 6.04
N GLY A 122 17.26 -8.49 6.79
CA GLY A 122 17.99 -8.61 8.04
C GLY A 122 17.14 -8.13 9.21
N PHE A 123 17.05 -8.99 10.21
CA PHE A 123 16.46 -8.74 11.51
C PHE A 123 16.81 -7.33 12.02
N ALA A 124 15.81 -6.46 12.11
CA ALA A 124 15.87 -5.34 13.02
C ALA A 124 15.53 -5.90 14.40
N SER A 125 16.56 -6.42 15.07
CA SER A 125 16.53 -6.57 16.52
C SER A 125 16.37 -5.18 17.12
N ASN A 126 15.14 -4.76 17.39
CA ASN A 126 14.89 -3.98 18.61
C ASN A 126 14.96 -4.94 19.81
N GLN A 127 16.04 -5.74 19.89
CA GLN A 127 16.43 -6.37 21.13
C GLN A 127 16.99 -5.22 21.95
N VAL A 128 16.14 -4.63 22.78
CA VAL A 128 16.62 -4.04 24.02
C VAL A 128 17.32 -5.19 24.74
N ILE A 129 18.64 -5.28 24.57
CA ILE A 129 19.48 -6.16 25.38
C ILE A 129 19.42 -5.55 26.78
N VAL A 130 18.40 -5.93 27.55
CA VAL A 130 18.42 -5.72 28.99
C VAL A 130 19.50 -6.66 29.50
N TYR A 131 20.70 -6.11 29.74
CA TYR A 131 21.68 -6.78 30.57
C TYR A 131 21.09 -6.86 31.98
N ASN A 132 20.39 -7.95 32.29
CA ASN A 132 20.13 -8.31 33.67
C ASN A 132 21.47 -8.78 34.26
N ASN A 133 22.21 -7.85 34.84
CA ASN A 133 23.26 -8.17 35.79
C ASN A 133 22.58 -8.50 37.12
N TYR A 134 22.40 -9.79 37.39
CA TYR A 134 22.28 -10.32 38.74
C TYR A 134 23.28 -11.45 38.90
#